data_AF-A0AAJ2E9A5-F1
#
_entry.id   AF-A0AAJ2E9A5-F1
#
_cell.length_a   1.000
_cell.length_b   1.000
_cell.length_c   1.000
_cell.angle_alpha   90.00
_cell.angle_beta   90.00
_cell.angle_gamma   90.00
#
_symmetry.space_group_name_H-M   'P 1'
#
loop_
_entity.id
_entity.type
_entity.pdbx_description
1 polymer ?
#
loop_
_entity_poly.entity_id
_entity_poly.type
_entity_poly.pdbx_seq_one_letter_code
_entity_poly.pdbx_strand_id
1 'polypeptide(L)'
;MRLSLPIEPFEDAFAGINAMVSASTPETAFDIGWDFARFGRAMDTAVRDPAVLQGFAAGREHFRVAQHRPDRFVSKWLQLRINAYKRRRILDAHVTPSYLKRIDSLVCPITLSPLTHGALCETDWSVDRINNNGAYAPGT
;
A
#
# COMPACT_ATOMS: atom_id res chain seq x y z
N MET A 1 22.60 -5.15 56.32
CA MET A 1 21.91 -6.00 55.33
C MET A 1 21.50 -5.10 54.16
N ARG A 2 22.39 -4.94 53.17
CA ARG A 2 22.16 -4.14 51.94
C ARG A 2 21.86 -5.13 50.82
N LEU A 3 20.65 -5.10 50.27
CA LEU A 3 20.26 -5.88 49.10
C LEU A 3 20.73 -5.11 47.85
N SER A 4 21.84 -5.55 47.27
CA SER A 4 22.26 -5.17 45.92
C SER A 4 21.53 -6.05 44.92
N LEU A 5 20.57 -5.48 44.20
CA LEU A 5 20.00 -6.11 43.00
C LEU A 5 20.98 -5.90 41.83
N PRO A 6 21.27 -6.93 41.02
CA PRO A 6 22.11 -6.78 39.84
C PRO A 6 21.38 -5.91 38.80
N ILE A 7 22.10 -4.91 38.28
CA ILE A 7 21.69 -4.15 37.10
C ILE A 7 22.03 -5.04 35.90
N GLU A 8 21.03 -5.73 35.36
CA GLU A 8 21.15 -6.42 34.07
C GLU A 8 21.47 -5.39 32.97
N PRO A 9 22.41 -5.67 32.04
CA PRO A 9 22.77 -4.74 30.98
C PRO A 9 21.59 -4.53 30.03
N PHE A 10 21.36 -3.26 29.69
CA PHE A 10 20.34 -2.77 28.74
C PHE A 10 20.72 -3.16 27.29
N GLU A 11 20.75 -4.45 26.98
CA GLU A 11 21.08 -4.98 25.64
C GLU A 11 19.86 -5.53 24.88
N ASP A 12 18.65 -5.10 25.24
CA ASP A 12 17.39 -5.53 24.58
C ASP A 12 16.65 -4.42 23.83
N ALA A 13 17.29 -3.28 23.55
CA ALA A 13 16.67 -2.19 22.79
C ALA A 13 16.66 -2.41 21.26
N PHE A 14 17.37 -3.43 20.74
CA PHE A 14 17.51 -3.66 19.30
C PHE A 14 16.74 -4.88 18.78
N ALA A 15 16.16 -5.70 19.66
CA ALA A 15 15.33 -6.85 19.26
C ALA A 15 13.99 -6.45 18.60
N GLY A 16 13.57 -5.19 18.73
CA GLY A 16 12.37 -4.63 18.11
C GLY A 16 12.55 -4.04 16.71
N ILE A 17 13.76 -4.01 16.15
CA ILE A 17 14.03 -3.33 14.87
C ILE A 17 13.75 -4.24 13.65
N ASN A 18 13.62 -5.55 13.84
CA ASN A 18 13.52 -6.52 12.75
C ASN A 18 12.10 -7.06 12.44
N ALA A 19 11.04 -6.46 12.99
CA ALA A 19 9.64 -6.77 12.62
C ALA A 19 8.92 -5.57 11.96
N MET A 20 9.68 -4.60 11.48
CA MET A 20 9.16 -3.42 10.80
C MET A 20 10.04 -3.18 9.58
N VAL A 21 9.90 -4.04 8.56
CA VAL A 21 10.51 -3.78 7.25
C VAL A 21 10.00 -2.43 6.79
N SER A 22 10.93 -1.47 6.75
CA SER A 22 10.69 -0.07 6.51
C SER A 22 9.88 0.14 5.23
N ALA A 23 9.01 1.13 5.32
CA ALA A 23 8.49 1.90 4.21
C ALA A 23 9.49 2.02 3.05
N SER A 24 8.99 1.78 1.83
CA SER A 24 9.61 2.18 0.55
C SER A 24 11.00 1.61 0.25
N THR A 25 11.17 0.28 0.28
CA THR A 25 12.39 -0.36 -0.23
C THR A 25 12.40 -0.47 -1.76
N PRO A 26 13.58 -0.64 -2.41
CA PRO A 26 13.67 -0.93 -3.84
C PRO A 26 12.92 -2.20 -4.26
N GLU A 27 12.87 -3.21 -3.41
CA GLU A 27 12.12 -4.45 -3.66
C GLU A 27 10.62 -4.19 -3.71
N THR A 28 10.12 -3.39 -2.75
CA THR A 28 8.71 -2.96 -2.75
C THR A 28 8.38 -2.17 -4.00
N ALA A 29 9.28 -1.28 -4.43
CA ALA A 29 9.12 -0.50 -5.66
C ALA A 29 9.07 -1.41 -6.91
N PHE A 30 9.97 -2.38 -6.99
CA PHE A 30 9.98 -3.39 -8.05
C PHE A 30 8.67 -4.18 -8.11
N ASP A 31 8.21 -4.69 -6.97
CA ASP A 31 6.96 -5.45 -6.87
C ASP A 31 5.74 -4.62 -7.33
N ILE A 32 5.73 -3.32 -7.02
CA ILE A 32 4.69 -2.41 -7.51
C ILE A 32 4.70 -2.38 -9.03
N GLY A 33 5.86 -2.15 -9.66
CA GLY A 33 5.98 -2.16 -11.12
C GLY A 33 5.54 -3.50 -11.73
N TRP A 34 6.00 -4.59 -11.15
CA TRP A 34 5.67 -5.96 -11.57
C TRP A 34 4.16 -6.22 -11.56
N ASP A 35 3.46 -5.81 -10.50
CA ASP A 35 2.01 -5.96 -10.40
C ASP A 35 1.26 -5.12 -11.44
N PHE A 36 1.70 -3.89 -11.70
CA PHE A 36 1.10 -3.06 -12.77
C PHE A 36 1.19 -3.77 -14.13
N ALA A 37 2.34 -4.39 -14.44
CA ALA A 37 2.51 -5.17 -15.66
C ALA A 37 1.62 -6.42 -15.69
N ARG A 38 1.53 -7.15 -14.56
CA ARG A 38 0.71 -8.35 -14.40
C ARG A 38 -0.77 -8.09 -14.72
N PHE A 39 -1.30 -6.97 -14.22
CA PHE A 39 -2.68 -6.54 -14.44
C PHE A 39 -2.86 -5.72 -15.73
N GLY A 40 -1.83 -5.59 -16.57
CA GLY A 40 -1.92 -4.84 -17.82
C GLY A 40 -2.28 -3.36 -17.66
N ARG A 41 -2.04 -2.79 -16.48
CA ARG A 41 -2.37 -1.40 -16.19
C ARG A 41 -1.20 -0.51 -16.56
N ALA A 42 -1.46 0.52 -17.36
CA ALA A 42 -0.45 1.53 -17.66
C ALA A 42 -0.01 2.24 -16.37
N MET A 43 1.30 2.43 -16.24
CA MET A 43 1.85 3.31 -15.21
C MET A 43 1.65 4.77 -15.62
N ASP A 44 1.43 5.64 -14.63
CA ASP A 44 1.42 7.08 -14.86
C ASP A 44 2.78 7.53 -15.41
N THR A 45 2.77 8.30 -16.49
CA THR A 45 3.96 8.89 -17.10
C THR A 45 4.71 9.83 -16.18
N ALA A 46 4.20 10.18 -14.99
CA ALA A 46 4.91 10.93 -13.96
C ALA A 46 5.76 10.06 -13.02
N VAL A 47 5.66 8.73 -13.09
CA VAL A 47 6.51 7.82 -12.30
C VAL A 47 7.95 7.91 -12.80
N ARG A 48 8.89 8.20 -11.90
CA ARG A 48 10.33 8.35 -12.21
C ARG A 48 11.22 7.40 -11.42
N ASP A 49 10.63 6.61 -10.52
CA ASP A 49 11.40 5.71 -9.66
C ASP A 49 12.00 4.55 -10.49
N PRO A 50 13.33 4.38 -10.51
CA PRO A 50 13.98 3.37 -11.32
C PRO A 50 13.56 1.94 -10.99
N ALA A 51 13.35 1.61 -9.71
CA ALA A 51 12.99 0.26 -9.29
C ALA A 51 11.55 -0.08 -9.70
N VAL A 52 10.62 0.89 -9.62
CA VAL A 52 9.26 0.71 -10.14
C VAL A 52 9.28 0.51 -11.65
N LEU A 53 10.06 1.31 -12.39
CA LEU A 53 10.17 1.19 -13.84
C LEU A 53 10.80 -0.16 -14.26
N GLN A 54 11.82 -0.61 -13.54
CA GLN A 54 12.47 -1.90 -13.76
C GLN A 54 11.50 -3.06 -13.52
N GLY A 55 10.74 -3.03 -12.43
CA GLY A 55 9.73 -4.04 -12.14
C GLY A 55 8.64 -4.11 -13.20
N PHE A 56 8.18 -2.95 -13.68
CA PHE A 56 7.20 -2.88 -14.76
C PHE A 56 7.75 -3.44 -16.08
N ALA A 57 8.97 -3.07 -16.46
CA ALA A 57 9.62 -3.61 -17.67
C ALA A 57 9.83 -5.13 -17.58
N ALA A 58 10.36 -5.62 -16.46
CA ALA A 58 10.57 -7.05 -16.21
C ALA A 58 9.25 -7.83 -16.25
N GLY A 59 8.19 -7.30 -15.63
CA GLY A 59 6.87 -7.91 -15.69
C GLY A 59 6.30 -7.93 -17.12
N ARG A 60 6.48 -6.87 -17.90
CA ARG A 60 6.03 -6.82 -19.30
C ARG A 60 6.72 -7.88 -20.16
N GLU A 61 8.02 -8.07 -19.97
CA GLU A 61 8.79 -9.10 -20.65
C GLU A 61 8.37 -10.51 -20.23
N HIS A 62 8.18 -10.72 -18.92
CA HIS A 62 7.81 -12.02 -18.36
C HIS A 62 6.39 -12.45 -18.76
N PHE A 63 5.40 -11.58 -18.57
CA PHE A 63 4.00 -11.93 -18.82
C PHE A 63 3.63 -11.89 -20.31
N ARG A 64 4.27 -11.01 -21.10
CA ARG A 64 4.00 -10.69 -22.53
C ARG A 64 2.60 -10.12 -22.81
N VAL A 65 1.59 -10.64 -22.13
CA VAL A 65 0.19 -10.22 -22.13
C VAL A 65 -0.30 -10.09 -20.68
N ALA A 66 -1.29 -9.22 -20.46
CA ALA A 66 -1.90 -9.06 -19.14
C ALA A 66 -2.50 -10.39 -18.67
N GLN A 67 -2.15 -10.82 -17.46
CA GLN A 67 -2.64 -12.08 -16.89
C GLN A 67 -4.06 -11.95 -16.33
N HIS A 68 -4.43 -10.72 -15.92
CA HIS A 68 -5.72 -10.42 -15.34
C HIS A 68 -6.21 -9.04 -15.80
N ARG A 69 -7.52 -8.91 -16.05
CA ARG A 69 -8.15 -7.60 -16.25
C ARG A 69 -8.54 -7.03 -14.88
N PRO A 70 -8.01 -5.88 -14.47
CA PRO A 70 -8.28 -5.34 -13.15
C PRO A 70 -9.72 -4.80 -13.10
N ASP A 71 -10.46 -5.19 -12.07
CA ASP A 71 -11.70 -4.51 -11.71
C ASP A 71 -11.41 -3.19 -10.96
N ARG A 72 -12.45 -2.52 -10.45
CA ARG A 72 -12.28 -1.26 -9.70
C ARG A 72 -11.48 -1.43 -8.41
N PHE A 73 -11.57 -2.59 -7.75
CA PHE A 73 -10.93 -2.84 -6.47
C PHE A 73 -9.45 -3.16 -6.65
N VAL A 74 -9.11 -3.98 -7.64
CA VAL A 74 -7.71 -4.19 -8.07
C VAL A 74 -7.10 -2.88 -8.53
N SER A 75 -7.83 -2.08 -9.31
CA SER A 75 -7.38 -0.75 -9.73
C SER A 75 -7.15 0.18 -8.53
N LYS A 76 -8.05 0.22 -7.55
CA LYS A 76 -7.83 1.02 -6.34
C LYS A 76 -6.62 0.51 -5.55
N TRP A 77 -6.46 -0.81 -5.41
CA TRP A 77 -5.35 -1.43 -4.69
C TRP A 77 -3.98 -1.08 -5.33
N LEU A 78 -3.83 -1.23 -6.65
CA LEU A 78 -2.63 -0.81 -7.37
C LEU A 78 -2.33 0.69 -7.17
N GLN A 79 -3.37 1.52 -7.18
CA GLN A 79 -3.24 2.96 -6.92
C GLN A 79 -2.79 3.24 -5.48
N LEU A 80 -3.33 2.52 -4.49
CA LEU A 80 -2.92 2.65 -3.08
C LEU A 80 -1.47 2.23 -2.89
N ARG A 81 -1.02 1.12 -3.50
CA ARG A 81 0.37 0.65 -3.44
C ARG A 81 1.36 1.75 -3.85
N ILE A 82 1.17 2.32 -5.05
CA ILE A 82 2.07 3.35 -5.56
C ILE A 82 1.94 4.67 -4.77
N ASN A 83 0.74 5.03 -4.31
CA ASN A 83 0.52 6.24 -3.52
C ASN A 83 1.14 6.16 -2.12
N ALA A 84 1.07 5.00 -1.47
CA ALA A 84 1.71 4.73 -0.20
C ALA A 84 3.23 4.82 -0.35
N TYR A 85 3.78 4.14 -1.37
CA TYR A 85 5.20 4.19 -1.71
C TYR A 85 5.69 5.63 -1.93
N LYS A 86 5.03 6.40 -2.81
CA LYS A 86 5.40 7.81 -3.10
C LYS A 86 5.38 8.71 -1.86
N ARG A 87 4.55 8.40 -0.87
CA ARG A 87 4.41 9.17 0.37
C ARG A 87 5.25 8.62 1.52
N ARG A 88 6.10 7.60 1.27
CA ARG A 88 6.85 6.87 2.30
C ARG A 88 5.93 6.39 3.43
N ARG A 89 4.87 5.71 3.03
CA ARG A 89 3.87 5.10 3.91
C ARG A 89 3.80 3.62 3.63
N ILE A 90 3.41 2.87 4.66
CA ILE A 90 3.19 1.43 4.57
C ILE A 90 1.77 1.20 4.05
N LEU A 91 1.65 0.24 3.13
CA LEU A 91 0.39 -0.43 2.83
C LEU A 91 0.47 -1.80 3.50
N ASP A 92 -0.38 -2.02 4.49
CA ASP A 92 -0.46 -3.29 5.21
C ASP A 92 -0.87 -4.42 4.26
N ALA A 93 -0.29 -5.62 4.44
CA ALA A 93 -0.51 -6.77 3.58
C ALA A 93 -1.98 -7.25 3.57
N HIS A 94 -2.75 -6.96 4.62
CA HIS A 94 -4.16 -7.28 4.70
C HIS A 94 -5.05 -6.30 3.91
N VAL A 95 -4.51 -5.17 3.46
CA VAL A 95 -5.19 -4.28 2.50
C VAL A 95 -5.11 -4.90 1.11
N THR A 96 -6.03 -5.84 0.85
CA THR A 96 -6.17 -6.57 -0.41
C THR A 96 -7.36 -6.06 -1.23
N PRO A 97 -7.48 -6.38 -2.54
CA PRO A 97 -8.68 -6.08 -3.31
C PRO A 97 -9.98 -6.63 -2.66
N SER A 98 -9.92 -7.82 -2.05
CA SER A 98 -11.04 -8.40 -1.30
C SER A 98 -11.40 -7.58 -0.05
N TYR A 99 -10.39 -7.05 0.65
CA TYR A 99 -10.61 -6.11 1.75
C TYR A 99 -11.28 -4.83 1.26
N LEU A 100 -10.78 -4.23 0.18
CA LEU A 100 -11.36 -3.03 -0.42
C LEU A 100 -12.82 -3.23 -0.83
N LYS A 101 -13.17 -4.41 -1.36
CA LYS A 101 -14.55 -4.78 -1.67
C LYS A 101 -15.44 -4.86 -0.42
N ARG A 102 -14.89 -5.31 0.70
CA ARG A 102 -15.63 -5.44 1.98
C ARG A 102 -15.93 -4.09 2.62
N ILE A 103 -15.05 -3.10 2.45
CA ILE A 103 -15.21 -1.75 3.02
C ILE A 103 -15.84 -0.74 2.04
N ASP A 104 -16.19 -1.18 0.84
CA ASP A 104 -16.90 -0.37 -0.14
C ASP A 104 -18.28 0.00 0.39
N SER A 105 -18.69 1.25 0.18
CA SER A 105 -19.93 1.79 0.72
C SER A 105 -20.59 2.73 -0.29
N LEU A 106 -21.92 2.74 -0.29
CA LEU A 106 -22.71 3.70 -1.08
C LEU A 106 -22.80 5.07 -0.41
N VAL A 107 -22.45 5.17 0.87
CA VAL A 107 -22.50 6.40 1.67
C VAL A 107 -21.20 6.55 2.45
N CYS A 108 -20.62 7.75 2.44
CA CYS A 108 -19.41 8.03 3.21
C CYS A 108 -19.69 7.93 4.71
N PRO A 109 -18.94 7.14 5.49
CA PRO A 109 -19.16 7.03 6.93
C PRO A 109 -18.80 8.30 7.71
N ILE A 110 -18.06 9.23 7.10
CA ILE A 110 -17.64 10.48 7.73
C ILE A 110 -18.57 11.64 7.38
N THR A 111 -18.84 11.85 6.08
CA THR A 111 -19.66 12.99 5.60
C THR A 111 -21.13 12.64 5.41
N LEU A 112 -21.49 11.36 5.52
CA LEU A 112 -22.84 10.83 5.30
C LEU A 112 -23.44 11.12 3.92
N SER A 113 -22.60 11.54 2.97
CA SER A 113 -23.02 11.85 1.60
C SER A 113 -22.99 10.60 0.72
N PRO A 114 -23.91 10.48 -0.27
CA PRO A 114 -23.84 9.44 -1.28
C PRO A 114 -22.50 9.47 -2.02
N LEU A 115 -21.95 8.30 -2.27
CA LEU A 115 -20.69 8.14 -3.01
C LEU A 115 -20.95 7.71 -4.44
N THR A 116 -20.14 8.24 -5.36
CA THR A 116 -20.01 7.80 -6.74
C THR A 116 -18.80 6.87 -6.88
N HIS A 117 -18.69 6.20 -8.02
CA HIS A 117 -17.53 5.35 -8.33
C HIS A 117 -17.02 5.65 -9.73
N GLY A 118 -15.85 6.26 -9.83
CA GLY A 118 -15.19 6.51 -11.12
C GLY A 118 -15.85 7.61 -11.95
N ALA A 119 -16.60 8.51 -11.32
CA ALA A 119 -17.15 9.70 -11.95
C ALA A 119 -16.15 10.87 -12.01
N LEU A 120 -14.98 10.73 -11.37
CA LEU A 120 -13.92 11.74 -11.29
C LEU A 120 -14.39 13.06 -10.68
N CYS A 121 -15.23 12.96 -9.64
CA CYS A 121 -15.75 14.10 -8.89
C CYS A 121 -15.52 13.91 -7.38
N GLU A 122 -15.87 14.92 -6.58
CA GLU A 122 -15.61 14.93 -5.13
C GLU A 122 -16.33 13.82 -4.36
N THR A 123 -17.43 13.30 -4.89
CA THR A 123 -18.17 12.20 -4.28
C THR A 123 -17.59 10.83 -4.63
N ASP A 124 -16.51 10.74 -5.42
CA ASP A 124 -15.92 9.46 -5.77
C ASP A 124 -15.35 8.75 -4.55
N TRP A 125 -15.75 7.49 -4.36
CA TRP A 125 -15.26 6.65 -3.28
C TRP A 125 -13.71 6.60 -3.27
N SER A 126 -13.15 7.04 -2.15
CA SER A 126 -11.73 7.06 -1.84
C SER A 126 -11.43 6.20 -0.62
N VAL A 127 -10.15 5.87 -0.46
CA VAL A 127 -9.64 5.22 0.75
C VAL A 127 -8.60 6.15 1.32
N ASP A 128 -8.92 6.70 2.48
CA ASP A 128 -8.10 7.69 3.18
C ASP A 128 -7.65 7.19 4.54
N ARG A 129 -6.54 7.73 5.01
CA ARG A 129 -5.98 7.40 6.31
C ARG A 129 -6.53 8.39 7.32
N ILE A 130 -7.16 7.90 8.38
CA ILE A 130 -7.64 8.76 9.48
C ILE A 130 -6.45 9.49 10.14
N ASN A 131 -5.34 8.78 10.35
CA ASN A 131 -4.07 9.38 10.74
C ASN A 131 -3.20 9.63 9.49
N ASN A 132 -2.95 10.90 9.16
CA ASN A 132 -2.13 11.29 8.01
C ASN A 132 -0.68 10.79 8.06
N ASN A 133 -0.17 10.48 9.26
CA ASN A 133 1.16 9.90 9.48
C ASN A 133 1.12 8.37 9.59
N GLY A 134 -0.06 7.77 9.61
CA GLY A 134 -0.25 6.32 9.69
C GLY A 134 -0.09 5.60 8.35
N ALA A 135 -0.10 4.27 8.46
CA ALA A 135 -0.18 3.34 7.34
C ALA A 135 -1.59 3.28 6.74
N TYR A 136 -1.70 2.74 5.54
CA TYR A 136 -2.97 2.17 5.08
C TYR A 136 -3.07 0.77 5.69
N ALA A 137 -3.94 0.60 6.68
CA ALA A 137 -4.15 -0.66 7.38
C ALA A 137 -5.65 -0.86 7.67
N PRO A 138 -6.12 -2.11 7.84
CA PRO A 138 -7.47 -2.34 8.32
C PRO A 138 -7.73 -1.66 9.66
N GLY A 139 -8.92 -1.10 9.84
CA GLY A 139 -9.37 -0.64 11.16
C GLY A 139 -9.56 -1.83 12.10
N THR A 140 -9.05 -1.71 13.32
CA THR A 140 -9.28 -2.63 14.46
C THR A 140 -10.55 -2.28 15.19
#